data_AF-A0A4S2MKH6-F1
#
_entry.id   AF-A0A4S2MKH6-F1
#
_cell.length_a   1.000
_cell.length_b   1.000
_cell.length_c   1.000
_cell.angle_alpha   90.00
_cell.angle_beta   90.00
_cell.angle_gamma   90.00
#
_symmetry.space_group_name_H-M   'P 1'
#
loop_
_entity.id
_entity.type
_entity.pdbx_description
1 polymer ?
#
loop_
_entity_poly.entity_id
_entity_poly.type
_entity_poly.pdbx_seq_one_letter_code
_entity_poly.pdbx_strand_id
1 'polypeptide(L)'
;MSLVEYRTRLQELRRAVRLGIDSASTCTDGIISSLRQLMLHGWLNNRWRLVSVDCDHFASEAWEESFVCCYRNAQCILSSLFRLPDFRKRLFGALSAMPSVWKLQALLESAWTLGFDPVGASQLASALRSSGFRATDPSQPYGAAQSTDERNLVGLVDSTAWLGASDLVSLFGSIGVRCSLLECRAPSGPNDSHPRLLEHVHSYIVTGRSSSTSLETFSVAMVLQHEGHSRVVIGVEVDEDEQPVALIVLDPNVPVDAMRQIAKAAEYARQPNASANLSRLAYSTYNWMDILGSLRVDVNDLKHPQYQLLQINGLIENEVDLQDAMTPENVTIAIS
;
A
#
# COMPACT_ATOMS: atom_id res chain seq x y z
N MET A 1 -28.61 -1.89 2.58
CA MET A 1 -28.23 -0.50 2.87
C MET A 1 -29.48 0.33 3.13
N SER A 2 -29.57 0.96 4.30
CA SER A 2 -30.68 1.86 4.67
C SER A 2 -30.54 3.24 3.99
N LEU A 3 -31.62 4.02 3.93
CA LEU A 3 -31.58 5.40 3.38
C LEU A 3 -30.62 6.31 4.17
N VAL A 4 -30.49 6.07 5.47
CA VAL A 4 -29.57 6.82 6.35
C VAL A 4 -28.12 6.46 6.00
N GLU A 5 -27.79 5.18 5.91
CA GLU A 5 -26.47 4.71 5.48
C GLU A 5 -26.08 5.28 4.11
N TYR A 6 -27.00 5.27 3.15
CA TYR A 6 -26.76 5.84 1.82
C TYR A 6 -26.44 7.34 1.88
N ARG A 7 -27.19 8.12 2.67
CA ARG A 7 -26.97 9.56 2.82
C ARG A 7 -25.64 9.87 3.50
N THR A 8 -25.29 9.12 4.55
CA THR A 8 -23.99 9.23 5.23
C THR A 8 -22.86 8.94 4.24
N ARG A 9 -22.95 7.84 3.49
CA ARG A 9 -21.95 7.47 2.49
C ARG A 9 -21.79 8.53 1.41
N LEU A 10 -22.90 9.09 0.92
CA LEU A 10 -22.86 10.16 -0.08
C LEU A 10 -22.16 11.43 0.45
N GLN A 11 -22.34 11.75 1.74
CA GLN A 11 -21.66 12.88 2.37
C GLN A 11 -20.15 12.62 2.52
N GLU A 12 -19.75 11.40 2.90
CA GLU A 12 -18.35 10.97 2.98
C GLU A 12 -17.66 11.09 1.61
N LEU A 13 -18.27 10.53 0.55
CA LEU A 13 -17.75 10.59 -0.81
C LEU A 13 -17.61 12.04 -1.29
N ARG A 14 -18.63 12.89 -1.07
CA ARG A 14 -18.56 14.32 -1.42
C ARG A 14 -17.42 15.04 -0.69
N ARG A 15 -17.16 14.68 0.57
CA ARG A 15 -16.05 15.24 1.35
C ARG A 15 -14.71 14.76 0.78
N ALA A 16 -14.60 13.47 0.44
CA ALA A 16 -13.38 12.88 -0.12
C ALA A 16 -13.01 13.49 -1.48
N VAL A 17 -13.99 13.74 -2.35
CA VAL A 17 -13.79 14.42 -3.63
C VAL A 17 -13.44 15.90 -3.42
N ARG A 18 -14.19 16.63 -2.59
CA ARG A 18 -14.03 18.08 -2.44
C ARG A 18 -12.79 18.48 -1.65
N LEU A 19 -12.50 17.78 -0.55
CA LEU A 19 -11.39 18.13 0.34
C LEU A 19 -10.14 17.28 0.09
N GLY A 20 -10.26 16.19 -0.67
CA GLY A 20 -9.15 15.24 -0.87
C GLY A 20 -8.80 14.43 0.38
N ILE A 21 -9.70 14.35 1.36
CA ILE A 21 -9.46 13.67 2.66
C ILE A 21 -10.24 12.36 2.69
N ASP A 22 -9.54 11.25 2.95
CA ASP A 22 -10.16 9.93 3.11
C ASP A 22 -11.12 9.91 4.32
N SER A 23 -12.22 9.16 4.21
CA SER A 23 -13.22 9.05 5.28
C SER A 23 -12.78 8.16 6.45
N ALA A 24 -11.70 7.39 6.27
CA ALA A 24 -11.25 6.31 7.16
C ALA A 24 -12.29 5.21 7.39
N SER A 25 -13.36 5.17 6.59
CA SER A 25 -14.45 4.18 6.74
C SER A 25 -14.02 2.76 6.42
N THR A 26 -12.98 2.59 5.59
CA THR A 26 -12.37 1.30 5.24
C THR A 26 -11.05 1.04 5.97
N CYS A 27 -10.71 1.89 6.96
CA CYS A 27 -9.47 1.80 7.70
C CYS A 27 -9.58 0.85 8.91
N THR A 28 -8.55 0.03 9.13
CA THR A 28 -8.33 -0.71 10.38
C THR A 28 -6.92 -0.41 10.89
N ASP A 29 -6.84 0.14 12.10
CA ASP A 29 -5.58 0.53 12.75
C ASP A 29 -5.06 -0.54 13.73
N GLY A 30 -3.82 -0.35 14.18
CA GLY A 30 -3.23 -1.14 15.26
C GLY A 30 -3.01 -2.62 14.95
N ILE A 31 -2.89 -2.99 13.66
CA ILE A 31 -2.78 -4.39 13.24
C ILE A 31 -1.46 -4.98 13.70
N ILE A 32 -0.33 -4.31 13.46
CA ILE A 32 0.99 -4.83 13.85
C ILE A 32 1.08 -4.89 15.37
N SER A 33 0.58 -3.87 16.08
CA SER A 33 0.47 -3.89 17.55
C SER A 33 -0.36 -5.08 18.06
N SER A 34 -1.49 -5.37 17.42
CA SER A 34 -2.37 -6.49 17.79
C SER A 34 -1.70 -7.84 17.53
N LEU A 35 -1.01 -8.01 16.40
CA LEU A 35 -0.22 -9.21 16.10
C LEU A 35 0.89 -9.42 17.14
N ARG A 36 1.61 -8.36 17.51
CA ARG A 36 2.62 -8.42 18.59
C ARG A 36 2.02 -8.85 19.92
N GLN A 37 0.83 -8.36 20.27
CA GLN A 37 0.14 -8.79 21.49
C GLN A 37 -0.24 -10.27 21.44
N LEU A 38 -0.75 -10.75 20.31
CA LEU A 38 -1.07 -12.18 20.13
C LEU A 38 0.18 -13.07 20.27
N MET A 39 1.31 -12.65 19.69
CA MET A 39 2.59 -13.35 19.85
C MET A 39 3.06 -13.34 21.32
N LEU A 40 3.02 -12.18 21.98
CA LEU A 40 3.44 -12.00 23.37
C LEU A 40 2.63 -12.90 24.33
N HIS A 41 1.34 -13.10 24.04
CA HIS A 41 0.45 -13.95 24.82
C HIS A 41 0.42 -15.42 24.36
N GLY A 42 1.29 -15.82 23.42
CA GLY A 42 1.46 -17.22 22.99
C GLY A 42 0.37 -17.75 22.05
N TRP A 43 -0.43 -16.87 21.44
CA TRP A 43 -1.47 -17.24 20.45
C TRP A 43 -0.93 -17.36 19.03
N LEU A 44 0.22 -16.76 18.76
CA LEU A 44 0.98 -16.88 17.52
C LEU A 44 2.37 -17.43 17.83
N ASN A 45 2.94 -18.18 16.89
CA ASN A 45 4.34 -18.59 17.01
C ASN A 45 5.25 -17.34 17.03
N ASN A 46 6.37 -17.39 17.76
CA ASN A 46 7.29 -16.26 17.84
C ASN A 46 8.23 -16.16 16.61
N ARG A 47 7.73 -16.57 15.44
CA ARG A 47 8.50 -16.69 14.20
C ARG A 47 8.26 -15.55 13.22
N TRP A 48 7.29 -14.67 13.50
CA TRP A 48 7.02 -13.52 12.65
C TRP A 48 7.96 -12.37 13.03
N ARG A 49 8.79 -11.92 12.08
CA ARG A 49 9.58 -10.69 12.18
C ARG A 49 8.76 -9.58 11.51
N LEU A 50 8.16 -8.70 12.30
CA LEU A 50 7.31 -7.61 11.81
C LEU A 50 8.11 -6.30 11.74
N VAL A 51 7.77 -5.43 10.79
CA VAL A 51 8.35 -4.08 10.66
C VAL A 51 8.16 -3.27 11.95
N SER A 52 9.11 -2.42 12.32
CA SER A 52 9.11 -1.76 13.63
C SER A 52 7.97 -0.76 13.80
N VAL A 53 7.59 -0.06 12.73
CA VAL A 53 6.55 0.98 12.72
C VAL A 53 5.19 0.40 12.32
N ASP A 54 4.14 0.74 13.06
CA ASP A 54 2.78 0.29 12.76
C ASP A 54 2.22 0.94 11.47
N CYS A 55 1.33 0.24 10.78
CA CYS A 55 0.61 0.74 9.60
C CYS A 55 -0.86 0.35 9.68
N ASP A 56 -1.73 1.23 9.18
CA ASP A 56 -3.15 0.98 9.10
C ASP A 56 -3.47 0.28 7.78
N HIS A 57 -4.36 -0.70 7.82
CA HIS A 57 -4.89 -1.34 6.63
C HIS A 57 -6.03 -0.51 6.06
N PHE A 58 -6.06 -0.36 4.74
CA PHE A 58 -7.14 0.29 4.01
C PHE A 58 -7.78 -0.72 3.07
N ALA A 59 -9.02 -1.11 3.36
CA ALA A 59 -9.76 -2.03 2.50
C ALA A 59 -10.25 -1.33 1.23
N SER A 60 -10.27 -2.06 0.12
CA SER A 60 -11.04 -1.72 -1.08
C SER A 60 -12.54 -1.81 -0.75
N GLU A 61 -13.33 -0.89 -1.30
CA GLU A 61 -14.77 -1.13 -1.38
C GLU A 61 -15.10 -2.09 -2.53
N ALA A 62 -16.24 -2.77 -2.47
CA ALA A 62 -16.63 -3.79 -3.45
C ALA A 62 -16.67 -3.29 -4.92
N TRP A 63 -16.86 -1.97 -5.14
CA TRP A 63 -16.85 -1.36 -6.48
C TRP A 63 -15.45 -0.91 -6.92
N GLU A 64 -14.47 -0.96 -6.03
CA GLU A 64 -13.09 -0.51 -6.23
C GLU A 64 -12.08 -1.67 -6.41
N GLU A 65 -12.46 -2.89 -6.00
CA GLU A 65 -11.57 -4.07 -5.90
C GLU A 65 -10.72 -4.35 -7.14
N SER A 66 -11.16 -3.91 -8.32
CA SER A 66 -10.45 -4.15 -9.58
C SER A 66 -9.35 -3.15 -9.90
N PHE A 67 -9.21 -2.01 -9.23
CA PHE A 67 -8.22 -0.99 -9.63
C PHE A 67 -7.57 -0.19 -8.50
N VAL A 68 -8.11 -0.20 -7.29
CA VAL A 68 -7.60 0.71 -6.23
C VAL A 68 -6.43 0.17 -5.41
N CYS A 69 -6.01 -1.08 -5.62
CA CYS A 69 -5.05 -1.76 -4.73
C CYS A 69 -3.79 -0.92 -4.47
N CYS A 70 -3.18 -0.33 -5.49
CA CYS A 70 -2.01 0.54 -5.35
C CYS A 70 -2.29 1.81 -4.54
N TYR A 71 -3.47 2.41 -4.67
CA TYR A 71 -3.87 3.60 -3.90
C TYR A 71 -4.10 3.25 -2.43
N ARG A 72 -4.79 2.13 -2.15
CA ARG A 72 -5.00 1.63 -0.78
C ARG A 72 -3.68 1.26 -0.11
N ASN A 73 -2.77 0.65 -0.86
CA ASN A 73 -1.42 0.35 -0.40
C ASN A 73 -0.62 1.64 -0.15
N ALA A 74 -0.76 2.67 -0.98
CA ALA A 74 -0.15 3.98 -0.73
C ALA A 74 -0.69 4.60 0.58
N GLN A 75 -1.99 4.52 0.85
CA GLN A 75 -2.57 4.97 2.12
C GLN A 75 -1.99 4.20 3.32
N CYS A 76 -1.81 2.88 3.19
CA CYS A 76 -1.19 2.04 4.21
C CYS A 76 0.25 2.48 4.51
N ILE A 77 1.08 2.68 3.47
CA ILE A 77 2.45 3.19 3.62
C ILE A 77 2.45 4.58 4.27
N LEU A 78 1.64 5.52 3.76
CA LEU A 78 1.53 6.88 4.31
C LEU A 78 1.16 6.88 5.79
N SER A 79 0.30 5.95 6.23
CA SER A 79 -0.07 5.83 7.64
C SER A 79 1.15 5.55 8.53
N SER A 80 2.07 4.69 8.07
CA SER A 80 3.32 4.40 8.80
C SER A 80 4.26 5.60 8.81
N LEU A 81 4.38 6.30 7.68
CA LEU A 81 5.23 7.49 7.58
C LEU A 81 4.70 8.63 8.45
N PHE A 82 3.38 8.78 8.56
CA PHE A 82 2.76 9.71 9.49
C PHE A 82 3.02 9.36 10.96
N ARG A 83 3.52 8.17 11.32
CA ARG A 83 3.93 7.83 12.69
C ARG A 83 5.35 8.29 13.01
N LEU A 84 6.21 8.44 12.00
CA LEU A 84 7.59 8.87 12.14
C LEU A 84 7.71 10.41 12.17
N PRO A 85 8.37 11.03 13.18
CA PRO A 85 8.42 12.48 13.31
C PRO A 85 8.99 13.24 12.10
N ASP A 86 10.09 12.76 11.51
CA ASP A 86 10.76 13.44 10.39
C ASP A 86 9.89 13.41 9.13
N PHE A 87 9.33 12.23 8.83
CA PHE A 87 8.40 12.06 7.72
C PHE A 87 7.13 12.88 7.95
N ARG A 88 6.53 12.81 9.14
CA ARG A 88 5.36 13.61 9.49
C ARG A 88 5.63 15.10 9.26
N LYS A 89 6.79 15.62 9.69
CA LYS A 89 7.18 17.03 9.47
C LYS A 89 7.35 17.37 7.99
N ARG A 90 7.97 16.49 7.19
CA ARG A 90 8.13 16.69 5.74
C ARG A 90 6.79 16.63 4.99
N LEU A 91 5.93 15.69 5.38
CA LEU A 91 4.62 15.48 4.77
C LEU A 91 3.63 16.58 5.19
N PHE A 92 3.78 17.16 6.38
CA PHE A 92 3.01 18.34 6.82
C PHE A 92 3.28 19.53 5.90
N GLY A 93 2.27 19.91 5.13
CA GLY A 93 2.35 20.93 4.08
C GLY A 93 1.90 20.36 2.75
N ALA A 94 2.40 19.17 2.38
CA ALA A 94 1.94 18.42 1.21
C ALA A 94 0.63 17.67 1.48
N LEU A 95 0.50 17.08 2.68
CA LEU A 95 -0.65 16.32 3.15
C LEU A 95 -1.07 16.84 4.54
N SER A 96 -2.32 17.27 4.68
CA SER A 96 -2.89 17.73 5.97
C SER A 96 -3.68 16.64 6.71
N ALA A 97 -4.05 15.57 6.00
CA ALA A 97 -4.73 14.38 6.48
C ALA A 97 -4.44 13.22 5.51
N MET A 98 -4.93 12.02 5.81
CA MET A 98 -4.84 10.89 4.89
C MET A 98 -5.53 11.25 3.55
N PRO A 99 -4.82 11.24 2.41
CA PRO A 99 -5.42 11.57 1.12
C PRO A 99 -6.44 10.51 0.69
N SER A 100 -7.56 10.94 0.11
CA SER A 100 -8.49 10.05 -0.59
C SER A 100 -7.87 9.51 -1.90
N VAL A 101 -8.47 8.47 -2.49
CA VAL A 101 -8.04 7.94 -3.81
C VAL A 101 -7.99 9.05 -4.87
N TRP A 102 -9.02 9.91 -4.95
CA TRP A 102 -9.02 11.09 -5.84
C TRP A 102 -7.86 12.03 -5.58
N LYS A 103 -7.49 12.26 -4.32
CA LYS A 103 -6.36 13.12 -3.99
C LYS A 103 -5.03 12.48 -4.39
N LEU A 104 -4.89 11.16 -4.23
CA LEU A 104 -3.71 10.42 -4.70
C LEU A 104 -3.57 10.49 -6.22
N GLN A 105 -4.67 10.34 -6.97
CA GLN A 105 -4.68 10.54 -8.43
C GLN A 105 -4.21 11.95 -8.80
N ALA A 106 -4.76 12.98 -8.16
CA ALA A 106 -4.38 14.37 -8.43
C ALA A 106 -2.91 14.67 -8.05
N LEU A 107 -2.40 14.06 -6.98
CA LEU A 107 -0.99 14.19 -6.59
C LEU A 107 -0.07 13.54 -7.61
N LEU A 108 -0.43 12.37 -8.13
CA LEU A 108 0.34 11.69 -9.16
C LEU A 108 0.34 12.47 -10.49
N GLU A 109 -0.80 13.01 -10.93
CA GLU A 109 -0.83 13.90 -12.10
C GLU A 109 0.03 15.16 -11.92
N SER A 110 0.02 15.72 -10.71
CA SER A 110 0.89 16.85 -10.37
C SER A 110 2.36 16.43 -10.39
N ALA A 111 2.71 15.22 -9.95
CA ALA A 111 4.07 14.70 -10.01
C ALA A 111 4.55 14.60 -11.47
N TRP A 112 3.74 14.04 -12.36
CA TRP A 112 4.07 13.99 -13.79
C TRP A 112 4.23 15.37 -14.42
N THR A 113 3.38 16.33 -14.03
CA THR A 113 3.52 17.74 -14.47
C THR A 113 4.82 18.38 -13.98
N LEU A 114 5.34 17.95 -12.83
CA LEU A 114 6.63 18.37 -12.28
C LEU A 114 7.82 17.63 -12.91
N GLY A 115 7.59 16.69 -13.85
CA GLY A 115 8.62 15.99 -14.58
C GLY A 115 9.02 14.62 -14.00
N PHE A 116 8.29 14.11 -13.00
CA PHE A 116 8.46 12.72 -12.57
C PHE A 116 7.93 11.78 -13.66
N ASP A 117 8.64 10.68 -13.93
CA ASP A 117 8.26 9.58 -14.82
C ASP A 117 7.42 9.98 -16.06
N PRO A 118 7.97 10.80 -16.97
CA PRO A 118 7.25 11.22 -18.17
C PRO A 118 6.91 10.04 -19.09
N VAL A 119 7.66 8.93 -19.00
CA VAL A 119 7.43 7.72 -19.78
C VAL A 119 6.20 6.99 -19.25
N GLY A 120 6.13 6.71 -17.95
CA GLY A 120 4.97 6.10 -17.29
C GLY A 120 3.70 6.93 -17.48
N ALA A 121 3.79 8.26 -17.33
CA ALA A 121 2.69 9.18 -17.59
C ALA A 121 2.11 9.02 -19.01
N SER A 122 2.99 8.95 -20.02
CA SER A 122 2.60 8.78 -21.43
C SER A 122 1.98 7.41 -21.73
N GLN A 123 2.52 6.35 -21.11
CA GLN A 123 1.97 5.00 -21.22
C GLN A 123 0.56 4.93 -20.63
N LEU A 124 0.35 5.48 -19.43
CA LEU A 124 -0.96 5.47 -18.78
C LEU A 124 -1.97 6.32 -19.55
N ALA A 125 -1.57 7.50 -20.03
CA ALA A 125 -2.43 8.33 -20.87
C ALA A 125 -2.88 7.59 -22.13
N SER A 126 -2.00 6.80 -22.73
CA SER A 126 -2.31 5.98 -23.91
C SER A 126 -3.27 4.84 -23.58
N ALA A 127 -3.10 4.18 -22.43
CA ALA A 127 -4.00 3.13 -21.96
C ALA A 127 -5.41 3.67 -21.70
N LEU A 128 -5.53 4.83 -21.04
CA LEU A 128 -6.80 5.49 -20.75
C LEU A 128 -7.56 5.95 -22.02
N ARG A 129 -6.84 6.44 -23.03
CA ARG A 129 -7.45 6.77 -24.33
C ARG A 129 -7.98 5.53 -25.05
N SER A 130 -7.32 4.40 -24.89
CA SER A 130 -7.66 3.14 -25.56
C SER A 130 -8.84 2.42 -24.92
N SER A 131 -9.05 2.58 -23.61
CA SER A 131 -10.15 1.96 -22.85
C SER A 131 -11.51 2.67 -22.99
N GLY A 132 -11.59 3.74 -23.78
CA GLY A 132 -12.86 4.36 -24.18
C GLY A 132 -13.48 5.30 -23.14
N PHE A 133 -12.75 5.70 -22.09
CA PHE A 133 -13.20 6.74 -21.16
C PHE A 133 -13.15 8.11 -21.86
N ARG A 134 -14.12 8.37 -22.74
CA ARG A 134 -14.43 9.72 -23.18
C ARG A 134 -15.18 10.39 -22.03
N ALA A 135 -14.62 11.44 -21.45
CA ALA A 135 -15.42 12.46 -20.81
C ALA A 135 -16.35 13.04 -21.89
N THR A 136 -17.52 12.43 -22.09
CA THR A 136 -18.52 12.95 -23.00
C THR A 136 -19.16 14.13 -22.29
N ASP A 137 -18.70 15.34 -22.62
CA ASP A 137 -19.48 16.55 -22.39
C ASP A 137 -20.76 16.45 -23.24
N PRO A 138 -21.97 16.34 -22.63
CA PRO A 138 -23.23 16.24 -23.37
C PRO A 138 -23.56 17.51 -24.15
N SER A 139 -22.81 18.60 -23.96
CA SER A 139 -23.05 19.90 -24.60
C SER A 139 -22.23 20.13 -25.88
N GLN A 140 -21.32 19.23 -26.27
CA GLN A 140 -20.53 19.41 -27.49
C GLN A 140 -21.23 18.85 -28.75
N PRO A 141 -21.40 19.68 -29.81
CA PRO A 141 -22.00 19.22 -31.06
C PRO A 141 -21.10 18.24 -31.82
N TYR A 142 -21.72 17.24 -32.44
CA TYR A 142 -21.06 16.26 -33.30
C TYR A 142 -20.26 16.96 -34.42
N GLY A 143 -18.93 16.84 -34.37
CA GLY A 143 -18.03 17.32 -35.43
C GLY A 143 -17.11 18.50 -35.05
N ALA A 144 -17.08 18.94 -33.79
CA ALA A 144 -16.08 19.92 -33.34
C ALA A 144 -14.67 19.29 -33.28
N ALA A 145 -13.67 20.02 -33.77
CA ALA A 145 -12.26 19.65 -33.66
C ALA A 145 -11.88 19.41 -32.19
N GLN A 146 -11.08 18.35 -31.96
CA GLN A 146 -10.59 17.96 -30.64
C GLN A 146 -9.93 19.16 -29.94
N SER A 147 -10.59 19.70 -28.92
CA SER A 147 -9.87 20.52 -27.95
C SER A 147 -8.95 19.58 -27.18
N THR A 148 -7.67 19.57 -27.52
CA THR A 148 -6.63 19.12 -26.61
C THR A 148 -6.85 19.90 -25.31
N ASP A 149 -7.15 19.22 -24.20
CA ASP A 149 -7.17 19.88 -22.89
C ASP A 149 -5.85 20.63 -22.75
N GLU A 150 -5.87 21.97 -22.80
CA GLU A 150 -4.68 22.83 -22.85
C GLU A 150 -3.75 22.62 -21.63
N ARG A 151 -4.25 21.89 -20.62
CA ARG A 151 -3.54 21.54 -19.38
C ARG A 151 -2.57 20.35 -19.51
N ASN A 152 -2.53 19.62 -20.63
CA ASN A 152 -1.66 18.45 -20.83
C ASN A 152 -1.77 17.38 -19.71
N LEU A 153 -2.95 17.22 -19.12
CA LEU A 153 -3.16 16.23 -18.03
C LEU A 153 -3.34 14.81 -18.59
N VAL A 154 -2.92 13.82 -17.82
CA VAL A 154 -3.00 12.39 -18.18
C VAL A 154 -4.45 11.87 -18.20
N GLY A 155 -5.35 12.50 -17.44
CA GLY A 155 -6.74 12.07 -17.31
C GLY A 155 -6.92 10.95 -16.29
N LEU A 156 -6.02 10.86 -15.32
CA LEU A 156 -6.04 9.88 -14.25
C LEU A 156 -7.13 10.19 -13.22
N VAL A 157 -7.37 11.46 -12.89
CA VAL A 157 -8.40 11.84 -11.92
C VAL A 157 -9.78 11.39 -12.44
N ASP A 158 -10.57 10.77 -11.56
CA ASP A 158 -11.87 10.16 -11.87
C ASP A 158 -11.82 8.94 -12.81
N SER A 159 -10.63 8.43 -13.12
CA SER A 159 -10.46 7.17 -13.86
C SER A 159 -10.39 5.95 -12.92
N THR A 160 -10.51 4.77 -13.51
CA THR A 160 -10.26 3.48 -12.85
C THR A 160 -8.92 2.88 -13.27
N ALA A 161 -7.92 3.72 -13.56
CA ALA A 161 -6.62 3.26 -14.05
C ALA A 161 -5.86 2.46 -12.99
N TRP A 162 -5.22 1.39 -13.45
CA TRP A 162 -4.31 0.58 -12.65
C TRP A 162 -2.96 1.28 -12.59
N LEU A 163 -2.39 1.39 -11.39
CA LEU A 163 -1.05 1.92 -11.20
C LEU A 163 -0.04 0.79 -11.08
N GLY A 164 1.17 1.02 -11.57
CA GLY A 164 2.34 0.20 -11.31
C GLY A 164 3.17 0.70 -10.13
N ALA A 165 4.27 0.01 -9.84
CA ALA A 165 5.17 0.40 -8.78
C ALA A 165 5.96 1.69 -9.11
N SER A 166 6.26 1.97 -10.38
CA SER A 166 6.90 3.23 -10.83
C SER A 166 6.02 4.46 -10.59
N ASP A 167 4.71 4.32 -10.73
CA ASP A 167 3.75 5.37 -10.39
C ASP A 167 3.81 5.71 -8.89
N LEU A 168 3.95 4.69 -8.03
CA LEU A 168 4.15 4.90 -6.60
C LEU A 168 5.50 5.55 -6.29
N VAL A 169 6.57 5.22 -7.02
CA VAL A 169 7.86 5.93 -6.91
C VAL A 169 7.65 7.42 -7.19
N SER A 170 6.97 7.76 -8.28
CA SER A 170 6.68 9.14 -8.67
C SER A 170 5.82 9.87 -7.63
N LEU A 171 4.77 9.21 -7.14
CA LEU A 171 3.89 9.74 -6.10
C LEU A 171 4.68 10.06 -4.83
N PHE A 172 5.43 9.10 -4.29
CA PHE A 172 6.21 9.27 -3.06
C PHE A 172 7.37 10.27 -3.24
N GLY A 173 8.06 10.22 -4.38
CA GLY A 173 9.14 11.15 -4.72
C GLY A 173 8.67 12.61 -4.74
N SER A 174 7.51 12.87 -5.36
CA SER A 174 6.95 14.23 -5.44
C SER A 174 6.60 14.85 -4.09
N ILE A 175 6.30 14.03 -3.07
CA ILE A 175 6.03 14.46 -1.70
C ILE A 175 7.29 14.38 -0.80
N GLY A 176 8.46 14.12 -1.39
CA GLY A 176 9.74 14.18 -0.70
C GLY A 176 10.16 12.90 0.01
N VAL A 177 9.55 11.77 -0.32
CA VAL A 177 9.89 10.45 0.23
C VAL A 177 10.82 9.73 -0.75
N ARG A 178 11.96 9.25 -0.25
CA ARG A 178 12.96 8.53 -1.04
C ARG A 178 12.66 7.03 -1.00
N CYS A 179 12.55 6.45 -2.19
CA CYS A 179 12.21 5.04 -2.39
C CYS A 179 13.33 4.28 -3.12
N SER A 180 13.29 2.95 -3.07
CA SER A 180 13.94 2.07 -4.03
C SER A 180 12.89 1.11 -4.60
N LEU A 181 13.04 0.79 -5.88
CA LEU A 181 12.21 -0.19 -6.56
C LEU A 181 13.02 -1.45 -6.80
N LEU A 182 12.71 -2.52 -6.07
CA LEU A 182 13.43 -3.77 -6.21
C LEU A 182 12.71 -4.66 -7.22
N GLU A 183 13.42 -5.17 -8.22
CA GLU A 183 12.85 -6.00 -9.28
C GLU A 183 13.35 -7.43 -9.21
N CYS A 184 12.46 -8.35 -8.85
CA CYS A 184 12.66 -9.79 -9.01
C CYS A 184 12.15 -10.16 -10.41
N ARG A 185 13.03 -10.10 -11.42
CA ARG A 185 12.65 -10.27 -12.84
C ARG A 185 12.43 -11.72 -13.27
N ALA A 186 12.86 -12.66 -12.43
CA ALA A 186 12.68 -14.10 -12.63
C ALA A 186 12.70 -14.80 -11.26
N PRO A 187 12.15 -16.03 -11.15
CA PRO A 187 12.31 -16.86 -9.97
C PRO A 187 13.78 -17.07 -9.61
N SER A 188 14.09 -17.01 -8.32
CA SER A 188 15.45 -17.13 -7.77
C SER A 188 15.70 -18.46 -7.05
N GLY A 189 14.70 -19.35 -7.03
CA GLY A 189 14.76 -20.63 -6.32
C GLY A 189 14.03 -21.77 -7.04
N PRO A 190 14.08 -22.98 -6.48
CA PRO A 190 13.44 -24.16 -7.07
C PRO A 190 11.92 -24.00 -7.18
N ASN A 191 11.30 -24.75 -8.09
CA ASN A 191 9.85 -24.73 -8.33
C ASN A 191 9.31 -23.31 -8.59
N ASP A 192 10.04 -22.46 -9.31
CA ASP A 192 9.64 -21.07 -9.61
C ASP A 192 9.38 -20.21 -8.36
N SER A 193 10.09 -20.48 -7.26
CA SER A 193 10.02 -19.69 -6.02
C SER A 193 10.92 -18.46 -6.05
N HIS A 194 10.67 -17.53 -5.12
CA HIS A 194 11.42 -16.28 -4.97
C HIS A 194 12.09 -16.13 -3.59
N PRO A 195 13.01 -17.02 -3.18
CA PRO A 195 13.67 -16.93 -1.86
C PRO A 195 14.45 -15.62 -1.66
N ARG A 196 15.06 -15.07 -2.72
CA ARG A 196 15.80 -13.79 -2.64
C ARG A 196 14.92 -12.60 -2.24
N LEU A 197 13.66 -12.61 -2.65
CA LEU A 197 12.68 -11.60 -2.23
C LEU A 197 12.48 -11.65 -0.70
N LEU A 198 12.33 -12.85 -0.16
CA LEU A 198 12.16 -13.09 1.28
C LEU A 198 13.42 -12.74 2.07
N GLU A 199 14.59 -13.13 1.59
CA GLU A 199 15.88 -12.76 2.17
C GLU A 199 16.05 -11.24 2.27
N HIS A 200 15.69 -10.51 1.21
CA HIS A 200 15.76 -9.06 1.19
C HIS A 200 14.82 -8.43 2.24
N VAL A 201 13.55 -8.85 2.27
CA VAL A 201 12.56 -8.37 3.24
C VAL A 201 13.03 -8.66 4.67
N HIS A 202 13.52 -9.87 4.93
CA HIS A 202 14.06 -10.26 6.24
C HIS A 202 15.24 -9.37 6.64
N SER A 203 16.23 -9.20 5.75
CA SER A 203 17.39 -8.35 6.01
C SER A 203 16.96 -6.90 6.28
N TYR A 204 15.99 -6.36 5.55
CA TYR A 204 15.50 -5.00 5.80
C TYR A 204 14.85 -4.87 7.18
N ILE A 205 14.00 -5.82 7.56
CA ILE A 205 13.29 -5.77 8.85
C ILE A 205 14.26 -5.85 10.03
N VAL A 206 15.23 -6.76 9.95
CA VAL A 206 16.21 -7.00 11.02
C VAL A 206 17.22 -5.86 11.13
N THR A 207 17.72 -5.35 10.00
CA THR A 207 18.71 -4.25 10.01
C THR A 207 18.09 -2.88 10.29
N GLY A 208 16.83 -2.68 9.89
CA GLY A 208 16.18 -1.38 9.93
C GLY A 208 16.90 -0.30 9.09
N ARG A 209 16.47 0.95 9.25
CA ARG A 209 17.00 2.16 8.61
C ARG A 209 17.26 3.21 9.67
N SER A 210 18.42 3.86 9.65
CA SER A 210 18.67 5.00 10.54
C SER A 210 17.95 6.24 10.04
N SER A 211 17.32 7.01 10.95
CA SER A 211 16.94 8.39 10.64
C SER A 211 18.18 9.29 10.78
N SER A 212 18.27 10.34 9.97
CA SER A 212 19.32 11.37 10.11
C SER A 212 19.19 12.16 11.42
N THR A 213 18.04 12.10 12.10
CA THR A 213 17.77 12.83 13.35
C THR A 213 17.59 11.93 14.58
N SER A 214 17.43 10.61 14.40
CA SER A 214 17.21 9.65 15.50
C SER A 214 18.29 8.56 15.49
N LEU A 215 18.76 8.22 16.70
CA LEU A 215 19.68 7.09 16.91
C LEU A 215 18.98 5.73 16.73
N GLU A 216 17.65 5.70 16.69
CA GLU A 216 16.88 4.47 16.51
C GLU A 216 16.70 4.12 15.04
N THR A 217 16.94 2.85 14.70
CA THR A 217 16.62 2.29 13.39
C THR A 217 15.13 1.99 13.30
N PHE A 218 14.51 2.31 12.16
CA PHE A 218 13.12 1.98 11.87
C PHE A 218 13.00 1.06 10.64
N SER A 219 11.97 0.22 10.61
CA SER A 219 11.51 -0.46 9.41
C SER A 219 10.03 -0.16 9.23
N VAL A 220 9.64 0.18 8.01
CA VAL A 220 8.25 0.42 7.62
C VAL A 220 7.80 -0.64 6.61
N ALA A 221 6.50 -0.75 6.41
CA ALA A 221 5.95 -1.67 5.44
C ALA A 221 6.41 -1.35 4.01
N MET A 222 6.33 -2.34 3.12
CA MET A 222 6.71 -2.22 1.69
C MET A 222 5.54 -2.58 0.79
N VAL A 223 5.49 -2.05 -0.44
CA VAL A 223 4.47 -2.48 -1.42
C VAL A 223 5.05 -3.58 -2.29
N LEU A 224 4.40 -4.75 -2.30
CA LEU A 224 4.69 -5.86 -3.20
C LEU A 224 3.72 -5.82 -4.38
N GLN A 225 4.25 -5.67 -5.58
CA GLN A 225 3.54 -5.64 -6.84
C GLN A 225 3.82 -6.91 -7.63
N HIS A 226 2.77 -7.45 -8.25
CA HIS A 226 2.88 -8.41 -9.34
C HIS A 226 1.81 -8.10 -10.39
N GLU A 227 1.74 -8.89 -11.46
CA GLU A 227 0.68 -8.74 -12.45
C GLU A 227 -0.70 -8.91 -11.79
N GLY A 228 -1.58 -7.92 -12.01
CA GLY A 228 -2.98 -7.96 -11.60
C GLY A 228 -3.29 -7.52 -10.16
N HIS A 229 -2.31 -7.42 -9.26
CA HIS A 229 -2.58 -7.03 -7.87
C HIS A 229 -1.34 -6.50 -7.13
N SER A 230 -1.58 -5.78 -6.04
CA SER A 230 -0.53 -5.35 -5.12
C SER A 230 -0.97 -5.48 -3.67
N ARG A 231 -0.02 -5.76 -2.79
CA ARG A 231 -0.21 -5.98 -1.34
C ARG A 231 0.85 -5.23 -0.55
N VAL A 232 0.65 -5.07 0.75
CA VAL A 232 1.64 -4.44 1.63
C VAL A 232 2.33 -5.49 2.49
N VAL A 233 3.65 -5.61 2.39
CA VAL A 233 4.45 -6.50 3.24
C VAL A 233 4.72 -5.82 4.58
N ILE A 234 4.26 -6.42 5.66
CA ILE A 234 4.46 -5.95 7.05
C ILE A 234 5.40 -6.83 7.86
N GLY A 235 5.82 -7.95 7.30
CA GLY A 235 6.71 -8.88 7.99
C GLY A 235 7.12 -10.09 7.18
N VAL A 236 7.86 -10.97 7.83
CA VAL A 236 8.28 -12.27 7.30
C VAL A 236 8.19 -13.32 8.41
N GLU A 237 7.72 -14.52 8.09
CA GLU A 237 7.86 -15.69 8.98
C GLU A 237 9.19 -16.38 8.69
N VAL A 238 9.91 -16.74 9.75
CA VAL A 238 11.14 -17.54 9.67
C VAL A 238 10.93 -18.97 10.19
N ASP A 239 11.80 -19.90 9.81
CA ASP A 239 11.86 -21.24 10.40
C ASP A 239 12.73 -21.28 11.67
N GLU A 240 13.14 -22.47 12.12
CA GLU A 240 13.97 -22.67 13.31
C GLU A 240 15.42 -22.20 13.12
N ASP A 241 15.88 -22.12 11.86
CA ASP A 241 17.23 -21.69 11.47
C ASP A 241 17.27 -20.19 11.06
N GLU A 242 16.23 -19.43 11.44
CA GLU A 242 16.01 -18.02 11.06
C GLU A 242 15.98 -17.79 9.53
N GLN A 243 15.65 -18.82 8.74
CA GLN A 243 15.48 -18.67 7.30
C GLN A 243 14.06 -18.23 6.98
N PRO A 244 13.87 -17.23 6.10
CA PRO A 244 12.53 -16.74 5.81
C PRO A 244 11.75 -17.70 4.91
N VAL A 245 10.53 -18.06 5.31
CA VAL A 245 9.69 -19.08 4.66
C VAL A 245 8.36 -18.53 4.14
N ALA A 246 7.89 -17.39 4.64
CA ALA A 246 6.65 -16.77 4.18
C ALA A 246 6.67 -15.26 4.38
N LEU A 247 5.98 -14.51 3.52
CA LEU A 247 5.70 -13.09 3.75
C LEU A 247 4.45 -12.92 4.61
N ILE A 248 4.46 -11.91 5.47
CA ILE A 248 3.27 -11.45 6.19
C ILE A 248 2.79 -10.17 5.50
N VAL A 249 1.60 -10.20 4.92
CA VAL A 249 1.08 -9.16 4.04
C VAL A 249 -0.30 -8.67 4.48
N LEU A 250 -0.58 -7.42 4.17
CA LEU A 250 -1.92 -6.83 4.21
C LEU A 250 -2.43 -6.76 2.77
N ASP A 251 -3.57 -7.38 2.52
CA ASP A 251 -4.25 -7.32 1.23
C ASP A 251 -5.42 -6.32 1.31
N PRO A 252 -5.49 -5.31 0.42
CA PRO A 252 -6.60 -4.35 0.41
C PRO A 252 -7.96 -5.03 0.16
N ASN A 253 -8.01 -6.24 -0.38
CA ASN A 253 -9.27 -6.96 -0.60
C ASN A 253 -9.78 -7.69 0.66
N VAL A 254 -9.05 -7.69 1.78
CA VAL A 254 -9.57 -8.18 3.06
C VAL A 254 -10.54 -7.13 3.62
N PRO A 255 -11.82 -7.45 3.90
CA PRO A 255 -12.78 -6.45 4.37
C PRO A 255 -12.42 -5.87 5.75
N VAL A 256 -12.83 -4.62 5.99
CA VAL A 256 -12.58 -3.90 7.26
C VAL A 256 -13.05 -4.68 8.49
N ASP A 257 -14.24 -5.29 8.43
CA ASP A 257 -14.79 -6.04 9.57
C ASP A 257 -14.08 -7.37 9.84
N ALA A 258 -13.50 -7.96 8.79
CA ALA A 258 -12.64 -9.14 8.89
C ALA A 258 -11.29 -8.75 9.53
N MET A 259 -10.65 -7.68 9.05
CA MET A 259 -9.38 -7.22 9.62
C MET A 259 -9.50 -6.81 11.09
N ARG A 260 -10.63 -6.19 11.49
CA ARG A 260 -10.96 -5.87 12.90
C ARG A 260 -11.00 -7.08 13.84
N GLN A 261 -11.13 -8.31 13.32
CA GLN A 261 -11.06 -9.51 14.16
C GLN A 261 -9.68 -9.68 14.79
N ILE A 262 -8.60 -9.21 14.16
CA ILE A 262 -7.24 -9.28 14.73
C ILE A 262 -7.16 -8.43 16.00
N ALA A 263 -7.67 -7.19 15.96
CA ALA A 263 -7.69 -6.31 17.12
C ALA A 263 -8.53 -6.89 18.27
N LYS A 264 -9.73 -7.40 17.96
CA LYS A 264 -10.59 -8.09 18.94
C LYS A 264 -9.91 -9.33 19.53
N ALA A 265 -9.20 -10.10 18.71
CA ALA A 265 -8.46 -11.27 19.18
C ALA A 265 -7.36 -10.87 20.17
N ALA A 266 -6.59 -9.82 19.86
CA ALA A 266 -5.57 -9.29 20.77
C ALA A 266 -6.15 -8.78 22.10
N GLU A 267 -7.33 -8.16 22.08
CA GLU A 267 -8.05 -7.77 23.29
C GLU A 267 -8.44 -8.99 24.14
N TYR A 268 -9.01 -10.03 23.52
CA TYR A 268 -9.42 -11.25 24.22
C TYR A 268 -8.23 -12.06 24.73
N ALA A 269 -7.10 -12.06 24.02
CA ALA A 269 -5.88 -12.74 24.43
C ALA A 269 -5.35 -12.27 25.80
N ARG A 270 -5.70 -11.03 26.22
CA ARG A 270 -5.32 -10.44 27.51
C ARG A 270 -6.25 -10.80 28.66
N GLN A 271 -7.41 -11.42 28.38
CA GLN A 271 -8.45 -11.64 29.37
C GLN A 271 -8.35 -13.02 30.05
N PRO A 272 -8.85 -13.16 31.29
CA PRO A 272 -9.16 -14.47 31.86
C PRO A 272 -10.13 -15.23 30.94
N ASN A 273 -9.87 -16.51 30.67
CA ASN A 273 -10.62 -17.36 29.73
C ASN A 273 -10.45 -17.02 28.23
N ALA A 274 -9.31 -16.43 27.84
CA ALA A 274 -8.98 -16.10 26.45
C ALA A 274 -9.35 -17.19 25.42
N SER A 275 -9.05 -18.47 25.71
CA SER A 275 -9.35 -19.59 24.80
C SER A 275 -10.84 -19.74 24.48
N ALA A 276 -11.73 -19.55 25.45
CA ALA A 276 -13.17 -19.65 25.25
C ALA A 276 -13.74 -18.43 24.50
N ASN A 277 -13.14 -17.26 24.70
CA ASN A 277 -13.53 -16.03 24.00
C ASN A 277 -13.08 -16.07 22.53
N LEU A 278 -11.83 -16.47 22.28
CA LEU A 278 -11.27 -16.60 20.93
C LEU A 278 -11.95 -17.69 20.11
N SER A 279 -12.36 -18.80 20.72
CA SER A 279 -13.12 -19.84 20.01
C SER A 279 -14.51 -19.38 19.55
N ARG A 280 -15.02 -18.29 20.13
CA ARG A 280 -16.32 -17.69 19.78
C ARG A 280 -16.17 -16.43 18.93
N LEU A 281 -14.94 -15.97 18.70
CA LEU A 281 -14.67 -14.77 17.92
C LEU A 281 -14.81 -15.10 16.43
N ALA A 282 -16.00 -14.83 15.92
CA ALA A 282 -16.31 -14.86 14.50
C ALA A 282 -17.17 -13.64 14.15
N TYR A 283 -17.04 -13.16 12.92
CA TYR A 283 -17.92 -12.13 12.37
C TYR A 283 -18.37 -12.52 10.97
N SER A 284 -19.68 -12.58 10.78
CA SER A 284 -20.28 -13.13 9.55
C SER A 284 -19.71 -14.53 9.26
N THR A 285 -19.09 -14.73 8.11
CA THR A 285 -18.43 -15.99 7.69
C THR A 285 -16.95 -16.09 8.07
N TYR A 286 -16.37 -15.08 8.74
CA TYR A 286 -14.92 -15.03 8.99
C TYR A 286 -14.56 -15.46 10.42
N ASN A 287 -13.64 -16.41 10.54
CA ASN A 287 -12.93 -16.71 11.79
C ASN A 287 -11.61 -15.90 11.82
N TRP A 288 -11.22 -15.38 13.00
CA TRP A 288 -9.97 -14.63 13.14
C TRP A 288 -8.72 -15.44 12.71
N MET A 289 -8.75 -16.78 12.85
CA MET A 289 -7.69 -17.66 12.35
C MET A 289 -7.61 -17.69 10.83
N ASP A 290 -8.76 -17.63 10.13
CA ASP A 290 -8.77 -17.54 8.66
C ASP A 290 -8.15 -16.22 8.21
N ILE A 291 -8.38 -15.15 8.98
CA ILE A 291 -7.77 -13.84 8.72
C ILE A 291 -6.26 -13.89 8.94
N LEU A 292 -5.78 -14.54 10.00
CA LEU A 292 -4.32 -14.77 10.14
C LEU A 292 -3.73 -15.58 8.99
N GLY A 293 -4.47 -16.59 8.51
CA GLY A 293 -4.11 -17.37 7.35
C GLY A 293 -3.99 -16.50 6.09
N SER A 294 -4.90 -15.55 5.88
CA SER A 294 -4.87 -14.66 4.72
C SER A 294 -3.73 -13.63 4.76
N LEU A 295 -3.16 -13.34 5.94
CA LEU A 295 -1.95 -12.53 6.04
C LEU A 295 -0.69 -13.27 5.59
N ARG A 296 -0.68 -14.60 5.65
CA ARG A 296 0.52 -15.41 5.40
C ARG A 296 0.57 -15.85 3.95
N VAL A 297 1.63 -15.48 3.24
CA VAL A 297 1.90 -15.95 1.87
C VAL A 297 3.17 -16.79 1.87
N ASP A 298 3.01 -18.09 1.69
CA ASP A 298 4.13 -19.02 1.68
C ASP A 298 5.06 -18.76 0.49
N VAL A 299 6.36 -19.05 0.63
CA VAL A 299 7.31 -18.98 -0.49
C VAL A 299 6.89 -19.86 -1.67
N ASN A 300 6.13 -20.93 -1.39
CA ASN A 300 5.58 -21.79 -2.42
C ASN A 300 4.38 -21.19 -3.17
N ASP A 301 3.72 -20.16 -2.62
CA ASP A 301 2.60 -19.48 -3.28
C ASP A 301 3.06 -18.24 -4.07
N LEU A 302 4.29 -17.78 -3.85
CA LEU A 302 4.91 -16.70 -4.62
C LEU A 302 5.44 -17.23 -5.96
N LYS A 303 4.56 -17.40 -6.94
CA LYS A 303 4.86 -18.02 -8.24
C LYS A 303 4.71 -17.10 -9.45
N HIS A 304 4.41 -15.81 -9.27
CA HIS A 304 4.37 -14.90 -10.41
C HIS A 304 5.77 -14.82 -11.06
N PRO A 305 5.85 -14.66 -12.40
CA PRO A 305 7.13 -14.64 -13.12
C PRO A 305 8.02 -13.48 -12.68
N GLN A 306 7.40 -12.39 -12.24
CA GLN A 306 8.09 -11.21 -11.73
C GLN A 306 7.36 -10.63 -10.52
N TYR A 307 8.15 -10.03 -9.63
CA TYR A 307 7.68 -9.20 -8.54
C TYR A 307 8.46 -7.89 -8.50
N GLN A 308 7.79 -6.82 -8.10
CA GLN A 308 8.45 -5.58 -7.73
C GLN A 308 8.15 -5.24 -6.27
N LEU A 309 9.15 -4.77 -5.54
CA LEU A 309 9.03 -4.39 -4.14
C LEU A 309 9.44 -2.92 -3.99
N LEU A 310 8.45 -2.06 -3.69
CA LEU A 310 8.68 -0.65 -3.39
C LEU A 310 9.06 -0.52 -1.91
N GLN A 311 10.31 -0.14 -1.65
CA GLN A 311 10.87 0.06 -0.33
C GLN A 311 11.03 1.55 -0.02
N ILE A 312 10.61 1.98 1.17
CA ILE A 312 10.89 3.34 1.66
C ILE A 312 12.26 3.38 2.34
N ASN A 313 13.13 4.28 1.88
CA ASN A 313 14.51 4.40 2.34
C ASN A 313 14.75 5.60 3.26
N GLY A 314 13.90 6.62 3.21
CA GLY A 314 14.14 7.87 3.92
C GLY A 314 13.40 9.04 3.28
N LEU A 315 13.86 10.24 3.58
CA LEU A 315 13.46 11.46 2.89
C LEU A 315 14.42 11.75 1.73
N ILE A 316 13.94 12.53 0.75
CA ILE A 316 14.78 13.19 -0.25
C ILE A 316 15.51 14.34 0.45
N GLU A 317 16.83 14.27 0.54
CA GLU A 317 17.68 15.22 1.28
C GLU A 317 18.46 16.16 0.36
N ASN A 318 18.71 15.75 -0.89
CA ASN A 318 19.50 16.51 -1.85
C ASN A 318 18.92 16.44 -3.28
N GLU A 319 19.53 17.19 -4.20
CA GLU A 319 19.10 17.26 -5.60
C GLU A 319 19.30 15.94 -6.36
N VAL A 320 20.30 15.15 -5.99
CA VAL A 320 20.56 13.83 -6.62
C VAL A 320 19.44 12.87 -6.28
N ASP A 321 19.04 12.80 -4.99
CA ASP A 321 17.89 12.02 -4.55
C ASP A 321 16.60 12.39 -5.31
N LEU A 322 16.42 13.69 -5.58
CA LEU A 322 15.26 14.19 -6.33
C LEU A 322 15.32 13.76 -7.80
N GLN A 323 16.47 13.95 -8.46
CA GLN A 323 16.68 13.53 -9.85
C GLN A 323 16.50 12.02 -10.02
N ASP A 324 17.01 11.22 -9.09
CA ASP A 324 16.82 9.78 -9.08
C ASP A 324 15.34 9.41 -8.90
N ALA A 325 14.62 10.08 -8.00
CA ALA A 325 13.19 9.84 -7.81
C ALA A 325 12.33 10.26 -9.02
N MET A 326 12.79 11.22 -9.84
CA MET A 326 12.10 11.64 -11.06
C MET A 326 12.19 10.62 -12.19
N THR A 327 13.16 9.70 -12.14
CA THR A 327 13.36 8.64 -13.15
C THR A 327 13.37 7.28 -12.45
N PRO A 328 12.22 6.57 -12.36
CA PRO A 328 12.10 5.34 -11.57
C PRO A 328 13.17 4.28 -11.84
N GLU A 329 13.71 4.21 -13.06
CA GLU A 329 14.83 3.34 -13.43
C GLU A 329 16.11 3.61 -12.61
N ASN A 330 16.38 4.87 -12.22
CA ASN A 330 17.56 5.24 -11.43
C ASN A 330 17.50 4.69 -10.00
N VAL A 331 16.30 4.51 -9.45
CA VAL A 331 16.10 3.93 -8.11
C VAL A 331 15.79 2.42 -8.17
N THR A 332 15.92 1.81 -9.36
CA THR A 332 15.60 0.41 -9.59
C THR A 332 16.81 -0.50 -9.35
N ILE A 333 16.60 -1.56 -8.57
CA ILE A 333 17.61 -2.54 -8.20
C ILE A 333 17.12 -3.92 -8.58
N ALA A 334 17.82 -4.60 -9.48
CA ALA A 334 17.50 -5.98 -9.83
C ALA A 334 17.98 -6.93 -8.72
N ILE A 335 17.15 -7.90 -8.37
CA ILE A 335 17.47 -8.97 -7.44
C ILE A 335 17.24 -10.31 -8.15
N SER A 336 18.28 -11.14 -8.13
CA SER A 336 18.32 -12.46 -8.78
C SER A 336 18.86 -13.52 -7.84
#